data_AF-A0A2L0UDC9-F1
#
_entry.id   AF-A0A2L0UDC9-F1
#
_cell.length_a   1.000
_cell.length_b   1.000
_cell.length_c   1.000
_cell.angle_alpha   90.00
_cell.angle_beta   90.00
_cell.angle_gamma   90.00
#
_symmetry.space_group_name_H-M   'P 1'
#
loop_
_entity.id
_entity.type
_entity.pdbx_description
1 polymer ?
#
loop_
_entity_poly.entity_id
_entity_poly.type
_entity_poly.pdbx_seq_one_letter_code
_entity_poly.pdbx_strand_id
1 'polypeptide(L)'
;MALAVGIIVVVVALMALGWRNRLRRQADVAEPPEAPADPGPVLYEAEGQYVATTTAGDWLDRIAVHGLGLRGNAVATVYAAGVLITRTGARSVYIPRTDLTSVHLASGMTGKFVEKEGL
;
A
#
# COMPACT_ATOMS: atom_id res chain seq x y z
N MET A 1 -28.50 29.95 -4.32
CA MET A 1 -27.03 29.89 -4.50
C MET A 1 -26.28 29.83 -3.16
N ALA A 2 -26.49 30.76 -2.22
CA ALA A 2 -25.76 30.78 -0.93
C ALA A 2 -25.92 29.50 -0.09
N LEU A 3 -27.14 28.93 0.00
CA LEU A 3 -27.40 27.68 0.71
C LEU A 3 -26.60 26.49 0.11
N ALA A 4 -26.61 26.38 -1.22
CA ALA A 4 -25.91 25.30 -1.92
C ALA A 4 -24.39 25.39 -1.71
N VAL A 5 -23.82 26.61 -1.79
CA VAL A 5 -22.40 26.84 -1.50
C VAL A 5 -22.07 26.50 -0.05
N GLY A 6 -22.92 26.90 0.91
CA GLY A 6 -22.75 26.55 2.32
C GLY A 6 -22.73 25.05 2.57
N ILE A 7 -23.64 24.30 1.95
CA ILE A 7 -23.67 22.84 2.03
C ILE A 7 -22.41 22.22 1.44
N ILE A 8 -21.96 22.68 0.26
CA ILE A 8 -20.72 22.19 -0.37
C ILE A 8 -19.52 22.41 0.57
N VAL A 9 -19.40 23.60 1.17
CA VAL A 9 -18.30 23.91 2.11
C VAL A 9 -18.33 22.97 3.32
N VAL A 10 -19.51 22.72 3.89
CA VAL A 10 -19.66 21.79 5.04
C VAL A 10 -19.27 20.37 4.63
N VAL A 11 -19.74 19.88 3.49
CA VAL A 11 -19.40 18.53 3.00
C VAL A 11 -17.89 18.39 2.77
N VAL A 12 -17.25 19.38 2.14
CA VAL A 12 -15.80 19.38 1.92
C VAL A 12 -15.05 19.41 3.27
N ALA A 13 -15.52 20.19 4.25
CA ALA A 13 -14.92 20.24 5.57
C ALA A 13 -15.01 18.90 6.31
N LEU A 14 -16.16 18.21 6.22
CA LEU A 14 -16.35 16.88 6.79
C LEU A 14 -15.47 15.82 6.10
N MET A 15 -15.34 15.87 4.77
CA MET A 15 -14.41 14.99 4.03
C MET A 15 -12.96 15.23 4.45
N ALA A 16 -12.54 16.49 4.57
CA ALA A 16 -11.19 16.84 5.02
C ALA A 16 -10.93 16.39 6.46
N LEU A 17 -11.92 16.50 7.35
CA LEU A 17 -11.83 16.01 8.72
C LEU A 17 -11.73 14.48 8.76
N GLY A 18 -12.52 13.78 7.95
CA GLY A 18 -12.46 12.32 7.80
C GLY A 18 -11.07 11.85 7.33
N TRP A 19 -10.50 12.53 6.34
CA TRP A 19 -9.15 12.26 5.85
C TRP A 19 -8.08 12.48 6.93
N ARG A 20 -8.15 13.61 7.65
CA ARG A 20 -7.24 13.91 8.77
C ARG A 20 -7.35 12.89 9.90
N ASN A 21 -8.57 12.43 10.23
CA ASN A 21 -8.77 11.39 11.23
C ASN A 21 -8.17 10.06 10.78
N ARG A 22 -8.24 9.74 9.49
CA ARG A 22 -7.62 8.53 8.93
C ARG A 22 -6.10 8.57 9.04
N LEU A 23 -5.46 9.68 8.63
CA LEU A 23 -4.01 9.84 8.77
C LEU A 23 -3.55 9.72 10.23
N ARG A 24 -4.31 10.32 11.17
CA ARG A 24 -4.02 10.21 12.60
C ARG A 24 -4.10 8.78 13.13
N ARG A 25 -5.05 7.98 12.64
CA ARG A 25 -5.20 6.56 13.03
C ARG A 25 -4.08 5.67 12.52
N GLN A 26 -3.33 6.11 11.53
CA GLN A 26 -2.21 5.38 10.93
C GLN A 26 -0.86 6.02 11.28
N ALA A 27 -0.82 6.90 12.27
CA ALA A 27 0.40 7.60 12.69
C ALA A 27 1.40 6.68 13.41
N ASP A 28 0.93 5.54 13.90
CA ASP A 28 1.69 4.46 14.53
C ASP A 28 2.29 3.49 13.50
N VAL A 29 1.86 3.54 12.25
CA VAL A 29 2.45 2.74 11.17
C VAL A 29 3.87 3.21 10.92
N ALA A 30 4.83 2.35 11.23
CA ALA A 30 6.23 2.62 11.01
C ALA A 30 6.52 2.86 9.52
N GLU A 31 7.46 3.75 9.24
CA GLU A 31 7.95 3.96 7.88
C GLU A 31 8.69 2.71 7.39
N PRO A 32 8.49 2.27 6.13
CA PRO A 32 9.25 1.15 5.59
C PRO A 32 10.76 1.42 5.67
N PRO A 33 11.55 0.43 6.12
CA PRO A 33 12.99 0.58 6.21
C PRO A 33 13.59 0.81 4.82
N GLU A 34 14.75 1.44 4.79
CA GLU A 34 15.52 1.54 3.55
C GLU A 34 16.11 0.19 3.17
N ALA A 35 16.23 -0.05 1.86
CA ALA A 35 16.92 -1.24 1.39
C ALA A 35 18.42 -1.14 1.74
N PRO A 36 19.07 -2.26 2.09
CA PRO A 36 20.52 -2.31 2.23
C PRO A 36 21.21 -1.82 0.95
N ALA A 37 22.33 -1.11 1.10
CA ALA A 37 23.12 -0.63 -0.04
C ALA A 37 23.61 -1.79 -0.93
N ASP A 38 23.90 -2.94 -0.32
CA ASP A 38 24.18 -4.19 -1.02
C ASP A 38 23.26 -5.30 -0.45
N PRO A 39 22.12 -5.57 -1.10
CA PRO A 39 21.20 -6.63 -0.68
C PRO A 39 21.69 -8.03 -1.09
N GLY A 40 22.82 -8.13 -1.81
CA GLY A 40 23.37 -9.37 -2.32
C GLY A 40 22.77 -9.80 -3.67
N PRO A 41 22.99 -11.07 -4.08
CA PRO A 41 22.55 -11.57 -5.38
C PRO A 41 21.02 -11.64 -5.47
N VAL A 42 20.50 -11.31 -6.66
CA VAL A 42 19.08 -11.47 -6.99
C VAL A 42 18.76 -12.96 -7.11
N LEU A 43 17.79 -13.43 -6.31
CA LEU A 43 17.29 -14.80 -6.35
C LEU A 43 16.14 -14.96 -7.34
N TYR A 44 15.28 -13.94 -7.43
CA TYR A 44 14.14 -13.92 -8.33
C TYR A 44 13.69 -12.48 -8.59
N GLU A 45 13.13 -12.24 -9.76
CA GLU A 45 12.55 -10.96 -10.13
C GLU A 45 11.25 -11.16 -10.90
N ALA A 46 10.25 -10.34 -10.58
CA ALA A 46 8.97 -10.33 -11.28
C ALA A 46 8.44 -8.91 -11.47
N GLU A 47 7.98 -8.63 -12.68
CA GLU A 47 7.22 -7.43 -12.99
C GLU A 47 5.76 -7.59 -12.59
N GLY A 48 5.12 -6.49 -12.16
CA GLY A 48 3.72 -6.48 -11.81
C GLY A 48 3.20 -5.10 -11.46
N GLN A 49 2.12 -5.07 -10.69
CA GLN A 49 1.50 -3.83 -10.22
C GLN A 49 1.43 -3.84 -8.70
N TYR A 50 2.01 -2.81 -8.09
CA TYR A 50 1.74 -2.50 -6.69
C TYR A 50 0.40 -1.78 -6.62
N VAL A 51 -0.53 -2.31 -5.83
CA VAL A 51 -1.89 -1.76 -5.77
C VAL A 51 -2.16 -1.00 -4.49
N ALA A 52 -1.90 -1.60 -3.33
CA ALA A 52 -1.97 -0.94 -2.03
C ALA A 52 -1.32 -1.81 -0.95
N THR A 53 -0.87 -1.18 0.14
CA THR A 53 -0.71 -1.86 1.43
C THR A 53 -1.99 -1.71 2.25
N THR A 54 -2.35 -2.77 2.97
CA THR A 54 -3.46 -2.77 3.91
C THR A 54 -3.02 -3.33 5.24
N THR A 55 -3.79 -3.03 6.29
CA THR A 55 -3.64 -3.67 7.58
C THR A 55 -3.92 -5.17 7.45
N ALA A 56 -3.09 -6.01 8.10
CA ALA A 56 -3.27 -7.46 8.05
C ALA A 56 -4.65 -7.84 8.63
N GLY A 57 -5.42 -8.64 7.89
CA GLY A 57 -6.80 -9.02 8.26
C GLY A 57 -7.87 -7.98 7.93
N ASP A 58 -7.51 -6.74 7.60
CA ASP A 58 -8.43 -5.70 7.12
C ASP A 58 -7.97 -5.16 5.76
N TRP A 59 -8.39 -5.86 4.71
CA TRP A 59 -8.21 -5.47 3.31
C TRP A 59 -8.82 -4.12 2.93
N LEU A 60 -9.79 -3.57 3.66
CA LEU A 60 -10.40 -2.27 3.33
C LEU A 60 -9.60 -1.12 3.93
N ASP A 61 -8.88 -1.35 5.02
CA ASP A 61 -7.98 -0.39 5.63
C ASP A 61 -6.68 -0.24 4.83
N ARG A 62 -6.75 0.53 3.75
CA ARG A 62 -5.56 0.94 2.98
C ARG A 62 -4.71 1.91 3.79
N ILE A 63 -3.41 1.65 3.82
CA ILE A 63 -2.42 2.53 4.45
C ILE A 63 -2.20 3.76 3.58
N ALA A 64 -2.53 4.93 4.09
CA ALA A 64 -2.48 6.22 3.41
C ALA A 64 -1.19 7.01 3.71
N VAL A 65 -0.41 6.57 4.70
CA VAL A 65 0.90 7.15 5.06
C VAL A 65 2.04 6.52 4.24
N HIS A 66 3.21 7.17 4.23
CA HIS A 66 4.45 6.67 3.61
C HIS A 66 4.36 6.35 2.10
N GLY A 67 3.33 6.88 1.42
CA GLY A 67 3.08 6.57 0.00
C GLY A 67 2.67 5.12 -0.25
N LEU A 68 2.26 4.37 0.77
CA LEU A 68 1.89 2.96 0.66
C LEU A 68 0.52 2.72 -0.01
N GLY A 69 -0.28 3.78 -0.17
CA GLY A 69 -1.56 3.73 -0.87
C GLY A 69 -1.49 4.07 -2.37
N LEU A 70 -0.32 4.42 -2.90
CA LEU A 70 -0.14 4.79 -4.30
C LEU A 70 -0.02 3.54 -5.17
N ARG A 71 -0.95 3.39 -6.12
CA ARG A 71 -0.90 2.33 -7.13
C ARG A 71 0.10 2.69 -8.23
N GLY A 72 0.79 1.69 -8.77
CA GLY A 72 1.71 1.89 -9.89
C GLY A 72 2.35 0.59 -10.35
N ASN A 73 2.95 0.63 -11.54
CA ASN A 73 3.79 -0.47 -12.02
C ASN A 73 4.94 -0.66 -11.03
N ALA A 74 5.31 -1.91 -10.80
CA ALA A 74 6.34 -2.26 -9.85
C ALA A 74 7.12 -3.50 -10.29
N VAL A 75 8.36 -3.59 -9.82
CA VAL A 75 9.19 -4.78 -9.94
C VAL A 75 9.47 -5.29 -8.53
N ALA A 76 9.16 -6.56 -8.28
CA ALA A 76 9.48 -7.24 -7.04
C ALA A 76 10.76 -8.06 -7.24
N THR A 77 11.82 -7.68 -6.53
CA THR A 77 13.13 -8.35 -6.55
C THR A 77 13.36 -9.02 -5.21
N VAL A 78 13.67 -10.32 -5.24
CA VAL A 78 13.87 -11.16 -4.07
C VAL A 78 15.36 -11.37 -3.85
N TYR A 79 15.82 -11.09 -2.63
CA TYR A 79 17.17 -11.32 -2.15
C TYR A 79 17.15 -12.28 -0.97
N ALA A 80 18.31 -12.83 -0.61
CA ALA A 80 18.43 -13.63 0.62
C ALA A 80 18.07 -12.80 1.88
N ALA A 81 18.37 -11.50 1.86
CA ALA A 81 18.13 -10.58 2.97
C ALA A 81 16.67 -10.08 3.07
N GLY A 82 15.87 -10.18 2.02
CA GLY A 82 14.51 -9.63 1.99
C GLY A 82 13.96 -9.41 0.59
N VAL A 83 12.85 -8.68 0.49
CA VAL A 83 12.17 -8.37 -0.78
C VAL A 83 12.15 -6.86 -1.00
N LEU A 84 12.57 -6.42 -2.18
CA LEU A 84 12.48 -5.03 -2.60
C LEU A 84 11.38 -4.89 -3.66
N ILE A 85 10.46 -3.96 -3.44
CA ILE A 85 9.42 -3.58 -4.39
C ILE A 85 9.74 -2.19 -4.90
N THR A 86 10.27 -2.12 -6.12
CA THR A 86 10.57 -0.86 -6.81
C THR A 86 9.32 -0.39 -7.54
N ARG A 87 8.83 0.81 -7.22
CA ARG A 87 7.56 1.34 -7.75
C ARG A 87 7.80 2.54 -8.67
N THR A 88 7.08 2.61 -9.79
CA THR A 88 7.10 3.80 -10.65
C THR A 88 6.29 4.93 -10.02
N GLY A 89 6.91 6.09 -9.81
CA GLY A 89 6.22 7.30 -9.30
C GLY A 89 5.92 7.28 -7.80
N ALA A 90 6.44 6.30 -7.06
CA ALA A 90 6.33 6.20 -5.60
C ALA A 90 7.64 5.65 -5.00
N ARG A 91 7.87 5.87 -3.70
CA ARG A 91 9.04 5.36 -2.96
C ARG A 91 9.15 3.83 -3.09
N SER A 92 10.32 3.22 -3.16
CA SER A 92 10.42 1.75 -3.07
C SER A 92 10.01 1.24 -1.68
N VAL A 93 9.56 -0.01 -1.59
CA VAL A 93 9.22 -0.66 -0.32
C VAL A 93 10.15 -1.85 -0.11
N TYR A 94 10.91 -1.83 0.98
CA TYR A 94 11.75 -2.96 1.37
C TYR A 94 11.14 -3.71 2.54
N ILE A 95 11.11 -5.04 2.44
CA ILE A 95 10.61 -5.95 3.46
C ILE A 95 11.77 -6.85 3.88
N PRO A 96 12.38 -6.62 5.06
CA PRO A 96 13.43 -7.49 5.59
C PRO A 96 12.95 -8.92 5.75
N ARG A 97 13.84 -9.89 5.55
CA ARG A 97 13.53 -11.32 5.72
C ARG A 97 13.04 -11.64 7.14
N THR A 98 13.50 -10.90 8.15
CA THR A 98 13.10 -11.04 9.56
C THR A 98 11.66 -10.63 9.82
N ASP A 99 11.15 -9.70 9.02
CA ASP A 99 9.81 -9.12 9.19
C ASP A 99 8.79 -9.84 8.31
N LEU A 100 9.27 -10.60 7.32
CA LEU A 100 8.45 -11.43 6.46
C LEU A 100 7.88 -12.62 7.25
N THR A 101 6.58 -12.55 7.53
CA THR A 101 5.85 -13.58 8.27
C THR A 101 5.26 -14.64 7.35
N SER A 102 4.72 -14.26 6.19
CA SER A 102 4.03 -15.18 5.27
C SER A 102 3.95 -14.63 3.84
N VAL A 103 3.89 -15.53 2.85
CA VAL A 103 3.63 -15.19 1.43
C VAL A 103 2.53 -16.12 0.92
N HIS A 104 1.53 -15.54 0.26
CA HIS A 104 0.42 -16.30 -0.32
C HIS A 104 0.05 -15.72 -1.68
N LEU A 105 -0.36 -16.60 -2.58
CA LEU A 105 -1.05 -16.22 -3.81
C LEU A 105 -2.55 -16.23 -3.52
N ALA A 106 -3.24 -15.18 -3.94
CA ALA A 106 -4.69 -15.06 -3.79
C ALA A 106 -5.34 -14.81 -5.15
N SER A 107 -6.55 -15.34 -5.34
CA SER A 107 -7.37 -15.15 -6.55
C SER A 107 -7.90 -13.72 -6.71
N GLY A 108 -7.70 -12.89 -5.70
CA GLY A 108 -8.17 -11.51 -5.64
C GLY A 108 -7.19 -10.59 -4.94
N MET A 109 -7.41 -9.29 -5.14
CA MET A 109 -6.67 -8.20 -4.53
C MET A 109 -7.68 -7.23 -3.90
N THR A 110 -7.25 -6.38 -2.96
CA THR A 110 -8.12 -5.37 -2.33
C THR A 110 -8.98 -4.60 -3.33
N GLY A 111 -10.28 -4.87 -3.34
CA GLY A 111 -11.27 -4.25 -4.22
C GLY A 111 -11.57 -4.99 -5.54
N LYS A 112 -10.94 -6.14 -5.79
CA LYS A 112 -11.26 -7.08 -6.88
C LYS A 112 -11.03 -8.51 -6.42
N PHE A 113 -12.07 -9.12 -5.87
CA PHE A 113 -12.09 -10.57 -5.71
C PHE A 113 -12.71 -11.13 -6.96
N VAL A 114 -12.00 -12.08 -7.56
CA VAL A 114 -12.55 -12.94 -8.61
C VAL A 114 -12.85 -14.25 -7.89
N GLU A 115 -14.11 -14.68 -7.87
CA GLU A 115 -14.44 -16.01 -7.35
C GLU A 115 -13.66 -17.10 -8.12
N LYS A 116 -13.52 -18.29 -7.54
CA LYS A 116 -12.75 -19.41 -8.15
C LYS A 116 -13.22 -19.76 -9.57
N GLU A 117 -14.44 -19.37 -9.95
CA GLU A 117 -15.05 -19.54 -11.28
C GLU A 117 -15.24 -18.24 -12.08
N GLY A 118 -14.71 -17.11 -11.61
CA GLY A 118 -14.73 -15.87 -12.38
C GLY A 118 -16.10 -15.20 -12.47
N LEU A 119 -16.60 -14.68 -11.34
CA LEU A 119 -17.56 -13.57 -11.33
C LEU A 119 -17.08 -12.52 -10.32
#